data_AF-A0A949CUZ4-F1
#
_entry.id   AF-A0A949CUZ4-F1
#
_cell.length_a   1.000
_cell.length_b   1.000
_cell.length_c   1.000
_cell.angle_alpha   90.00
_cell.angle_beta   90.00
_cell.angle_gamma   90.00
#
_symmetry.space_group_name_H-M   'P 1'
#
loop_
_entity.id
_entity.type
_entity.pdbx_description
1 polymer ?
#
loop_
_entity_poly.entity_id
_entity_poly.type
_entity_poly.pdbx_seq_one_letter_code
_entity_poly.pdbx_strand_id
1 'polypeptide(L)'
;MNPIETPTQPLSPIALAKTISDLPSIELAAFQEALLTYMIQKTPGVCGGDACIRHTRIPVWLIISFLQNGLNQTDLLRNYPGLTAFDLSITQLYYSLHRQEIDELIIANNLEDLPPTIETIELSHTWRWTDVTTSTP
;
A
#
# COMPACT_ATOMS: atom_id res chain seq x y z
N MET A 1 -8.87 39.48 32.65
CA MET A 1 -8.71 38.53 31.53
C MET A 1 -7.23 38.25 31.37
N ASN A 2 -6.76 37.06 31.72
CA ASN A 2 -5.40 36.63 31.37
C ASN A 2 -5.43 36.04 29.95
N PRO A 3 -4.54 36.48 29.04
CA PRO A 3 -4.35 35.78 27.77
C PRO A 3 -3.79 34.38 28.07
N ILE A 4 -4.43 33.34 27.52
CA ILE A 4 -3.89 31.99 27.49
C ILE A 4 -2.79 32.00 26.43
N GLU A 5 -1.57 32.38 26.82
CA GLU A 5 -0.40 32.09 25.99
C GLU A 5 -0.25 30.57 25.95
N THR A 6 -0.47 30.00 24.78
CA THR A 6 -0.09 28.62 24.49
C THR A 6 1.34 28.70 23.96
N PRO A 7 2.38 28.24 24.69
CA PRO A 7 3.70 28.17 24.11
C PRO A 7 3.76 26.88 23.29
N THR A 8 3.40 26.97 22.00
CA THR A 8 3.75 25.98 20.97
C THR A 8 5.23 26.11 20.61
N GLN A 9 6.10 25.97 21.61
CA GLN A 9 7.54 25.90 21.36
C GLN A 9 7.87 24.46 20.96
N PRO A 10 8.56 24.21 19.82
CA PRO A 10 8.87 22.86 19.39
C PRO A 10 9.71 22.16 20.48
N LEU A 11 9.25 20.97 20.89
CA LEU A 11 9.95 20.14 21.87
C LEU A 11 11.36 19.83 21.37
N SER A 12 12.36 19.94 22.26
CA SER A 12 13.71 19.52 21.93
C SER A 12 13.74 18.00 21.70
N PRO A 13 14.67 17.47 20.87
CA PRO A 13 14.76 16.03 20.61
C PRO A 13 14.88 15.18 21.88
N ILE A 14 15.56 15.71 22.91
CA ILE A 14 15.72 15.05 24.22
C ILE A 14 14.41 15.03 25.00
N ALA A 15 13.67 16.15 25.01
CA ALA A 15 12.37 16.21 25.67
C ALA A 15 11.37 15.25 25.00
N LEU A 16 11.36 15.20 23.67
CA LEU A 16 10.51 14.28 22.91
C LEU A 16 10.83 12.81 23.23
N ALA A 17 12.11 12.43 23.23
CA ALA A 17 12.53 11.07 23.55
C ALA A 17 12.13 10.65 24.97
N LYS A 18 12.26 11.56 25.95
CA LYS A 18 11.84 11.31 27.34
C LYS A 18 10.32 11.12 27.44
N THR A 19 9.54 11.97 26.77
CA THR A 19 8.07 11.81 26.75
C THR A 19 7.67 10.47 26.15
N ILE A 20 8.33 10.03 25.08
CA ILE A 20 8.07 8.72 24.46
C ILE A 20 8.48 7.57 25.41
N SER A 21 9.58 7.69 26.16
CA SER A 21 10.01 6.63 27.10
C SER A 21 9.11 6.50 28.33
N ASP A 22 8.52 7.62 28.75
CA ASP A 22 7.68 7.69 29.95
C ASP A 22 6.19 7.37 29.62
N LEU A 23 5.87 7.14 28.34
CA LEU A 23 4.51 6.86 27.89
C LEU A 23 4.05 5.47 28.38
N PRO A 24 2.90 5.37 29.06
CA PRO A 24 2.35 4.06 29.41
C PRO A 24 2.01 3.28 28.14
N SER A 25 2.12 1.95 28.18
CA SER A 25 1.99 1.08 27.00
C SER A 25 0.71 1.29 26.18
N ILE A 26 -0.38 1.71 26.84
CA ILE A 26 -1.67 2.02 26.22
C ILE A 26 -1.57 3.27 25.32
N GLU A 27 -0.90 4.32 25.79
CA GLU A 27 -0.73 5.56 25.01
C GLU A 27 0.24 5.35 23.84
N LEU A 28 1.24 4.49 23.99
CA LEU A 28 2.15 4.13 22.90
C LEU A 28 1.42 3.40 21.77
N ALA A 29 0.49 2.50 22.10
CA ALA A 29 -0.34 1.80 21.11
C ALA A 29 -1.26 2.78 20.37
N ALA A 30 -1.92 3.69 21.08
CA ALA A 30 -2.76 4.73 20.47
C ALA A 30 -1.95 5.64 19.53
N PHE A 31 -0.72 6.00 19.93
CA PHE A 31 0.19 6.75 19.07
C PHE A 31 0.56 5.97 17.80
N GLN A 32 0.88 4.69 17.91
CA GLN A 32 1.20 3.83 16.77
C GLN A 32 0.04 3.72 15.78
N GLU A 33 -1.19 3.54 16.29
CA GLU A 33 -2.40 3.50 15.47
C GLU A 33 -2.65 4.82 14.74
N ALA A 34 -2.52 5.95 15.46
CA ALA A 34 -2.66 7.28 14.87
C ALA A 34 -1.60 7.53 13.79
N LEU A 35 -0.35 7.13 14.06
CA LEU A 35 0.74 7.23 13.10
C LEU A 35 0.49 6.38 11.85
N LEU A 36 0.00 5.15 12.03
CA LEU A 36 -0.33 4.26 10.92
C LEU A 36 -1.42 4.87 10.02
N THR A 37 -2.47 5.41 10.63
CA THR A 37 -3.58 6.07 9.93
C THR A 37 -3.14 7.34 9.19
N TYR A 38 -2.18 8.09 9.75
CA TYR A 38 -1.61 9.26 9.08
C TYR A 38 -0.73 8.86 7.88
N MET A 39 0.04 7.79 8.04
CA MET A 39 1.05 7.37 7.07
C MET A 39 0.48 6.52 5.92
N ILE A 40 -0.61 5.79 6.15
CA ILE A 40 -1.26 4.94 5.16
C ILE A 40 -2.70 5.41 4.98
N GLN A 41 -3.05 5.80 3.75
CA GLN A 41 -4.34 6.40 3.43
C GLN A 41 -5.07 5.58 2.38
N LYS A 42 -6.34 5.25 2.65
CA LYS A 42 -7.27 4.65 1.68
C LYS A 42 -8.17 5.74 1.15
N THR A 43 -7.94 6.18 -0.09
CA THR A 43 -8.73 7.24 -0.72
C THR A 43 -9.55 6.65 -1.85
N PRO A 44 -10.91 6.71 -1.79
CA PRO A 44 -11.74 6.24 -2.88
C PRO A 44 -11.34 6.88 -4.22
N GLY A 45 -11.16 6.06 -5.26
CA GLY A 45 -10.76 6.51 -6.59
C GLY A 45 -9.25 6.75 -6.79
N VAL A 46 -8.42 6.61 -5.76
CA VAL A 46 -6.96 6.54 -5.91
C VAL A 46 -6.54 5.08 -5.79
N CYS A 47 -5.86 4.54 -6.79
CA CYS A 47 -5.45 3.12 -6.83
C CYS A 47 -6.62 2.17 -6.50
N GLY A 48 -7.81 2.39 -7.07
CA GLY A 48 -8.99 1.55 -6.80
C GLY A 48 -9.58 1.68 -5.39
N GLY A 49 -9.06 2.56 -4.53
CA GLY A 49 -9.41 2.63 -3.11
C GLY A 49 -8.42 1.91 -2.18
N ASP A 50 -7.34 1.38 -2.73
CA ASP A 50 -6.31 0.65 -1.99
C ASP A 50 -5.53 1.54 -1.03
N ALA A 51 -4.93 0.90 -0.02
CA ALA A 51 -4.05 1.55 0.94
C ALA A 51 -2.80 2.09 0.22
N CYS A 52 -2.60 3.42 0.28
CA CYS A 52 -1.49 4.13 -0.32
C CYS A 52 -0.56 4.75 0.74
N ILE A 53 0.73 4.78 0.47
CA ILE A 53 1.73 5.43 1.33
C ILE A 53 1.55 6.95 1.25
N ARG A 54 1.62 7.68 2.38
CA ARG A 54 1.29 9.11 2.51
C ARG A 54 1.81 9.94 1.34
N HIS A 55 1.02 10.91 0.88
CA HIS A 55 1.41 11.87 -0.16
C HIS A 55 1.92 11.23 -1.47
N THR A 56 1.76 9.93 -1.64
CA THR A 56 2.11 9.20 -2.86
C THR A 56 0.88 8.48 -3.40
N ARG A 57 0.95 8.09 -4.68
CA ARG A 57 0.02 7.12 -5.28
C ARG A 57 0.68 5.75 -5.40
N ILE A 58 1.50 5.39 -4.40
CA ILE A 58 2.19 4.11 -4.36
C ILE A 58 1.39 3.22 -3.40
N PRO A 59 0.73 2.16 -3.91
CA PRO A 59 -0.06 1.28 -3.07
C PRO A 59 0.85 0.39 -2.21
N VAL A 60 0.38 0.07 -1.01
CA VAL A 60 1.08 -0.79 -0.03
C VAL A 60 1.34 -2.18 -0.62
N TRP A 61 0.35 -2.76 -1.29
CA TRP A 61 0.47 -4.11 -1.86
C TRP A 61 1.62 -4.21 -2.87
N LEU A 62 1.90 -3.15 -3.63
CA LEU A 62 2.98 -3.13 -4.62
C LEU A 62 4.35 -3.21 -3.95
N ILE A 63 4.56 -2.42 -2.90
CA ILE A 63 5.82 -2.44 -2.15
C ILE A 63 6.02 -3.78 -1.46
N ILE A 64 4.96 -4.35 -0.86
CA ILE A 64 5.03 -5.68 -0.25
C ILE A 64 5.31 -6.75 -1.30
N SER A 65 4.68 -6.70 -2.48
CA SER A 65 4.95 -7.61 -3.59
C SER A 65 6.44 -7.59 -3.97
N PHE A 66 7.05 -6.40 -4.13
CA PHE A 66 8.48 -6.32 -4.43
C PHE A 66 9.37 -6.91 -3.34
N LEU A 67 9.06 -6.64 -2.08
CA LEU A 67 9.80 -7.20 -0.96
C LEU A 67 9.68 -8.73 -0.90
N GLN A 68 8.48 -9.28 -1.17
CA GLN A 68 8.25 -10.73 -1.24
C GLN A 68 8.98 -11.38 -2.42
N ASN A 69 9.12 -10.66 -3.54
CA ASN A 69 9.91 -11.08 -4.71
C ASN A 69 11.43 -10.89 -4.54
N GLY A 70 11.90 -10.47 -3.36
CA GLY A 70 13.32 -10.38 -3.03
C GLY A 70 14.00 -9.06 -3.43
N LEU A 71 13.25 -8.03 -3.84
CA LEU A 71 13.83 -6.70 -4.04
C LEU A 71 14.28 -6.13 -2.69
N ASN A 72 15.52 -5.69 -2.60
CA ASN A 72 16.03 -5.12 -1.36
C ASN A 72 15.51 -3.68 -1.13
N GLN A 73 15.49 -3.24 0.12
CA GLN A 73 14.98 -1.91 0.48
C GLN A 73 15.78 -0.76 -0.16
N THR A 74 17.10 -0.92 -0.33
CA THR A 74 17.95 0.13 -0.90
C THR A 74 17.62 0.39 -2.37
N ASP A 75 17.45 -0.66 -3.15
CA ASP A 75 17.06 -0.58 -4.55
C ASP A 75 15.62 -0.12 -4.69
N LEU A 76 14.73 -0.52 -3.77
CA LEU A 76 13.36 -0.02 -3.73
C LEU A 76 13.32 1.50 -3.48
N LEU A 77 14.13 2.03 -2.55
CA LEU A 77 14.25 3.48 -2.33
C LEU A 77 14.91 4.22 -3.50
N ARG A 78 15.80 3.56 -4.25
CA ARG A 78 16.38 4.13 -5.49
C ARG A 78 15.33 4.23 -6.60
N ASN A 79 14.49 3.21 -6.74
CA ASN A 79 13.42 3.17 -7.76
C ASN A 79 12.26 4.11 -7.40
N TYR A 80 12.02 4.32 -6.11
CA TYR A 80 10.95 5.20 -5.59
C TYR A 80 11.55 6.29 -4.68
N PRO A 81 12.20 7.32 -5.26
CA PRO A 81 12.92 8.35 -4.48
C PRO A 81 12.02 9.24 -3.60
N GLY A 82 10.69 9.16 -3.77
CA GLY A 82 9.72 9.79 -2.87
C GLY A 82 9.45 9.01 -1.58
N LEU A 83 9.95 7.78 -1.48
CA LEU A 83 9.83 6.96 -0.27
C LEU A 83 11.07 7.13 0.62
N THR A 84 10.84 6.93 1.91
CA THR A 84 11.87 6.90 2.96
C THR A 84 11.93 5.52 3.60
N ALA A 85 13.03 5.20 4.30
CA ALA A 85 13.14 3.95 5.05
C ALA A 85 12.04 3.78 6.12
N PHE A 86 11.59 4.90 6.71
CA PHE A 86 10.48 4.89 7.65
C PHE A 86 9.18 4.43 6.98
N ASP A 87 8.98 4.78 5.70
CA ASP A 87 7.78 4.42 4.94
C ASP A 87 7.72 2.93 4.69
N LEU A 88 8.88 2.32 4.40
CA LEU A 88 8.98 0.88 4.26
C LEU A 88 8.68 0.17 5.57
N SER A 89 9.19 0.72 6.68
CA SER A 89 8.91 0.17 8.02
C SER A 89 7.42 0.22 8.34
N ILE A 90 6.76 1.34 8.05
CA ILE A 90 5.32 1.51 8.27
C ILE A 90 4.50 0.66 7.30
N THR A 91 4.94 0.50 6.06
CA THR A 91 4.30 -0.39 5.07
C THR A 91 4.35 -1.85 5.55
N GLN A 92 5.48 -2.31 6.07
CA GLN A 92 5.62 -3.65 6.62
C GLN A 92 4.78 -3.85 7.89
N LEU A 93 4.70 -2.83 8.75
CA LEU A 93 3.81 -2.84 9.92
C LEU A 93 2.35 -2.95 9.50
N TYR A 94 1.91 -2.13 8.54
CA TYR A 94 0.56 -2.20 7.99
C TYR A 94 0.25 -3.60 7.44
N TYR A 95 1.18 -4.16 6.66
CA TYR A 95 1.03 -5.52 6.13
C TYR A 95 0.88 -6.57 7.24
N SER A 96 1.63 -6.45 8.34
CA SER A 96 1.52 -7.39 9.45
C SER A 96 0.14 -7.38 10.13
N LEU A 97 -0.54 -6.23 10.11
CA LEU A 97 -1.88 -6.03 10.69
C LEU A 97 -3.00 -6.35 9.68
N HIS A 98 -2.74 -6.17 8.38
CA HIS A 98 -3.73 -6.29 7.29
C HIS A 98 -3.31 -7.34 6.25
N ARG A 99 -2.68 -8.44 6.69
CA ARG A 99 -2.06 -9.43 5.81
C ARG A 99 -3.03 -9.96 4.75
N GLN A 100 -4.22 -10.39 5.16
CA GLN A 100 -5.21 -10.97 4.25
C GLN A 100 -5.60 -10.01 3.13
N GLU A 101 -5.95 -8.77 3.48
CA GLU A 101 -6.32 -7.72 2.52
C GLU A 101 -5.21 -7.50 1.48
N ILE A 102 -3.96 -7.40 1.95
CA ILE A 102 -2.82 -7.13 1.07
C ILE A 102 -2.48 -8.34 0.20
N ASP A 103 -2.51 -9.56 0.75
CA ASP A 103 -2.23 -10.77 -0.02
C ASP A 103 -3.29 -10.98 -1.12
N GLU A 104 -4.56 -10.71 -0.84
CA GLU A 104 -5.65 -10.73 -1.85
C GLU A 104 -5.39 -9.72 -2.97
N LEU A 105 -4.97 -8.50 -2.63
CA LEU A 105 -4.60 -7.48 -3.62
C LEU A 105 -3.38 -7.88 -4.45
N ILE A 106 -2.35 -8.47 -3.84
CA ILE A 106 -1.18 -8.98 -4.55
C ILE A 106 -1.60 -10.07 -5.54
N ILE A 107 -2.43 -11.02 -5.12
CA ILE A 107 -2.93 -12.08 -6.00
C ILE A 107 -3.73 -11.47 -7.15
N ALA A 108 -4.72 -10.62 -6.86
CA ALA A 108 -5.58 -10.01 -7.88
C ALA A 108 -4.78 -9.23 -8.94
N ASN A 109 -3.74 -8.50 -8.54
CA ASN A 109 -2.91 -7.72 -9.46
C ASN A 109 -1.84 -8.57 -10.16
N ASN A 110 -1.37 -9.67 -9.57
CA ASN A 110 -0.44 -10.59 -10.24
C ASN A 110 -1.14 -11.52 -11.25
N LEU A 111 -2.45 -11.77 -11.10
CA LEU A 111 -3.25 -12.59 -12.01
C LEU A 111 -3.49 -11.93 -13.38
N GLU A 112 -3.22 -10.63 -13.51
CA GLU A 112 -3.38 -9.89 -14.78
C GLU A 112 -2.32 -10.28 -15.83
N ASP A 113 -1.24 -10.97 -15.41
CA ASP A 113 -0.17 -11.50 -16.28
C ASP A 113 -0.35 -13.00 -16.64
N LEU A 114 -1.43 -13.67 -16.19
CA LEU A 114 -1.69 -15.06 -16.60
C LEU A 114 -2.37 -15.11 -17.98
N PRO A 115 -1.95 -16.01 -18.89
CA PRO A 115 -2.71 -16.27 -20.11
C PRO A 115 -4.13 -16.72 -19.70
N PRO A 116 -5.19 -16.30 -20.43
CA PRO A 116 -6.56 -16.62 -20.06
C PRO A 116 -6.72 -18.13 -19.89
N THR A 117 -7.19 -18.54 -18.71
CA THR A 117 -7.48 -19.94 -18.41
C THR A 117 -8.56 -20.44 -19.37
N ILE A 118 -8.56 -21.75 -19.68
CA ILE A 118 -9.53 -22.36 -20.60
C ILE A 118 -11.00 -22.03 -20.20
N GLU A 119 -11.29 -21.88 -18.91
CA GLU A 119 -12.63 -21.47 -18.42
C GLU A 119 -13.03 -20.03 -18.80
N THR A 120 -12.07 -19.12 -18.93
CA THR A 120 -12.33 -17.72 -19.37
C THR A 120 -12.59 -17.64 -20.87
N ILE A 121 -11.96 -18.53 -21.65
CA ILE A 121 -12.17 -18.63 -23.09
C ILE A 121 -13.61 -19.08 -23.37
N GLU A 122 -14.12 -20.11 -22.68
CA GLU A 122 -15.49 -20.65 -22.80
C GLU A 122 -16.59 -19.59 -22.59
N LEU A 123 -16.42 -18.61 -21.70
CA LEU A 123 -17.39 -17.54 -21.46
C LEU A 123 -17.40 -16.43 -22.54
N SER A 124 -16.43 -16.44 -23.47
CA SER A 124 -16.30 -15.44 -24.54
C SER A 124 -16.65 -15.96 -25.95
N HIS A 125 -17.01 -17.25 -26.09
CA HIS A 125 -17.40 -17.86 -27.37
C HIS A 125 -18.83 -17.47 -27.81
N THR A 126 -19.00 -16.20 -28.18
CA THR A 126 -20.06 -15.74 -29.10
C THR A 126 -19.48 -15.10 -30.37
N TRP A 127 -18.23 -15.39 -30.72
CA TRP A 127 -17.67 -15.07 -32.03
C TRP A 127 -17.93 -16.22 -33.00
N ARG A 128 -18.98 -16.03 -33.80
CA ARG A 128 -19.46 -16.92 -34.85
C ARG A 128 -18.59 -16.73 -36.10
N TRP A 129 -17.66 -17.66 -36.38
CA TRP A 129 -17.02 -17.74 -37.69
C TRP A 129 -18.04 -18.29 -38.70
N THR A 130 -18.71 -17.40 -39.45
CA THR A 130 -19.39 -17.78 -40.69
C THR A 130 -18.63 -17.20 -41.88
N ASP A 131 -18.49 -18.07 -42.89
CA ASP A 131 -18.19 -17.82 -44.30
C ASP A 131 -16.71 -17.65 -44.70
N VAL A 132 -16.08 -18.79 -45.03
CA VAL A 132 -15.21 -18.82 -46.21
C VAL A 132 -15.91 -19.64 -47.29
N THR A 133 -16.47 -18.93 -48.26
CA THR A 133 -16.85 -19.48 -49.56
C THR A 133 -15.57 -19.66 -50.36
N THR A 134 -15.30 -20.85 -50.88
CA THR A 134 -14.53 -20.91 -52.12
C THR A 134 -15.09 -21.97 -53.04
N SER A 135 -15.45 -21.46 -54.22
CA SER A 135 -16.11 -22.10 -55.33
C SER A 135 -15.21 -23.13 -56.02
N THR A 136 -15.87 -24.13 -56.58
CA THR A 136 -15.40 -25.17 -57.52
C THR A 136 -14.72 -24.56 -58.75
N PRO A 137 -13.92 -25.36 -59.49
CA PRO A 137 -14.51 -26.13 -60.59
C PRO A 137 -14.26 -27.64 -60.53
#